data_AF-A0A3C0I555-F1
#
_entry.id   AF-A0A3C0I555-F1
#
_cell.length_a   1.000
_cell.length_b   1.000
_cell.length_c   1.000
_cell.angle_alpha   90.00
_cell.angle_beta   90.00
_cell.angle_gamma   90.00
#
_symmetry.space_group_name_H-M   'P 1'
#
loop_
_entity.id
_entity.type
_entity.pdbx_description
1 polymer ?
#
loop_
_entity_poly.entity_id
_entity_poly.type
_entity_poly.pdbx_seq_one_letter_code
_entity_poly.pdbx_strand_id
1 'polypeptide(L)'
;MDFSIFFNDLSLPAPSEDKAYVLLFDAFQGILHLNRDDDRFILYFDGNSLDPCQLAENFTYGDFKNRLYDEQEIDLLSFLQEIEDKSPFIDYISNERLYDLADLAPYFKDRPYDNRMDIFSLAWLESGIMLSLAS
;
A
#
# COMPACT_ATOMS: atom_id res chain seq x y z
N MET A 1 -14.36 -10.88 -5.47
CA MET A 1 -12.98 -11.38 -5.74
C MET A 1 -12.05 -10.73 -4.74
N ASP A 2 -10.95 -11.39 -4.36
CA ASP A 2 -10.02 -10.84 -3.38
C ASP A 2 -8.89 -10.09 -4.11
N PHE A 3 -8.67 -8.83 -3.75
CA PHE A 3 -7.61 -7.98 -4.26
C PHE A 3 -6.62 -7.65 -3.14
N SER A 4 -5.41 -8.18 -3.26
CA SER A 4 -4.29 -7.85 -2.37
C SER A 4 -3.59 -6.59 -2.89
N ILE A 5 -3.64 -5.50 -2.12
CA ILE A 5 -2.93 -4.25 -2.40
C ILE A 5 -1.71 -4.16 -1.47
N PHE A 6 -0.54 -3.88 -2.03
CA PHE A 6 0.70 -3.72 -1.28
C PHE A 6 1.13 -2.26 -1.30
N PHE A 7 1.11 -1.61 -0.14
CA PHE A 7 1.54 -0.23 0.00
C PHE A 7 3.07 -0.14 -0.01
N ASN A 8 3.64 0.47 -1.04
CA ASN A 8 5.09 0.57 -1.21
C ASN A 8 5.64 1.91 -0.71
N ASP A 9 6.16 1.90 0.51
CA ASP A 9 6.79 3.07 1.14
C ASP A 9 8.15 3.45 0.56
N LEU A 10 8.77 2.59 -0.27
CA LEU A 10 10.01 2.93 -0.99
C LEU A 10 9.81 4.05 -2.01
N SER A 11 8.56 4.34 -2.38
CA SER A 11 8.19 5.45 -3.26
C SER A 11 8.05 6.79 -2.53
N LEU A 12 8.24 6.80 -1.20
CA LEU A 12 8.06 7.94 -0.31
C LEU A 12 9.39 8.50 0.22
N PRO A 13 9.41 9.76 0.71
CA PRO A 13 8.32 10.75 0.69
C PRO A 13 8.18 11.46 -0.66
N ALA A 14 6.99 11.97 -0.94
CA ALA A 14 6.74 12.83 -2.08
C ALA A 14 7.35 14.25 -1.86
N PRO A 15 7.58 15.03 -2.93
CA PRO A 15 8.20 16.36 -2.84
C PRO A 15 7.39 17.41 -2.06
N SER A 16 6.08 17.23 -1.91
CA SER A 16 5.19 18.13 -1.16
C SER A 16 3.93 17.41 -0.72
N GLU A 17 3.23 17.97 0.27
CA GLU A 17 1.91 17.50 0.71
C GLU A 17 0.92 17.42 -0.47
N ASP A 18 0.77 18.48 -1.26
CA ASP A 18 -0.18 18.47 -2.38
C ASP A 18 0.16 17.40 -3.41
N LYS A 19 1.46 17.14 -3.66
CA LYS A 19 1.87 16.09 -4.59
C LYS A 19 1.63 14.70 -4.00
N ALA A 20 1.88 14.50 -2.70
CA ALA A 20 1.50 13.27 -2.00
C ALA A 20 0.00 13.02 -2.09
N TYR A 21 -0.81 14.03 -1.78
CA TYR A 21 -2.27 13.97 -1.84
C TYR A 21 -2.76 13.58 -3.22
N VAL A 22 -2.37 14.32 -4.27
CA VAL A 22 -2.82 14.07 -5.65
C VAL A 22 -2.41 12.68 -6.13
N LEU A 23 -1.16 12.25 -5.90
CA LEU A 23 -0.68 10.95 -6.35
C LEU A 23 -1.40 9.80 -5.62
N LEU A 24 -1.60 9.94 -4.31
CA LEU A 24 -2.24 8.91 -3.52
C LEU A 24 -3.76 8.84 -3.79
N PHE A 25 -4.39 10.00 -3.97
CA PHE A 25 -5.77 10.13 -4.40
C PHE A 25 -6.00 9.43 -5.74
N ASP A 26 -5.19 9.74 -6.75
CA ASP A 26 -5.29 9.12 -8.08
C ASP A 26 -5.10 7.60 -8.02
N ALA A 27 -4.12 7.13 -7.22
CA ALA A 27 -3.87 5.70 -7.04
C ALA A 27 -5.07 4.97 -6.41
N PHE A 28 -5.65 5.48 -5.31
CA PHE A 28 -6.79 4.84 -4.69
C PHE A 28 -8.09 5.04 -5.46
N GLN A 29 -8.26 6.14 -6.18
CA GLN A 29 -9.36 6.29 -7.13
C GLN A 29 -9.27 5.19 -8.20
N GLY A 30 -8.08 4.96 -8.77
CA GLY A 30 -7.86 3.86 -9.72
C GLY A 30 -8.29 2.50 -9.17
N ILE A 31 -7.97 2.21 -7.90
CA ILE A 31 -8.38 0.99 -7.21
C ILE A 31 -9.90 0.96 -6.98
N LEU A 32 -10.50 2.06 -6.53
CA LEU A 32 -11.94 2.18 -6.33
C LEU A 32 -12.71 1.88 -7.62
N HIS A 33 -12.21 2.31 -8.77
CA HIS A 33 -12.82 2.00 -10.08
C HIS A 33 -12.74 0.51 -10.46
N LEU A 34 -11.87 -0.27 -9.83
CA LEU A 34 -11.83 -1.73 -9.98
C LEU A 34 -12.87 -2.43 -9.11
N ASN A 35 -13.37 -1.76 -8.06
CA ASN A 35 -14.31 -2.31 -7.11
C ASN A 35 -15.66 -2.63 -7.77
N ARG A 36 -16.09 -3.88 -7.68
CA ARG A 36 -17.44 -4.34 -8.00
C ARG A 36 -18.09 -4.81 -6.70
N ASP A 37 -19.42 -4.74 -6.60
CA ASP A 37 -20.21 -4.91 -5.35
C ASP A 37 -19.90 -6.14 -4.45
N ASP A 38 -19.16 -7.16 -4.93
CA ASP A 38 -18.75 -8.37 -4.19
C ASP A 38 -17.21 -8.52 -4.06
N ASP A 39 -16.43 -7.46 -4.28
CA ASP A 39 -14.97 -7.47 -4.20
C ASP A 39 -14.47 -7.11 -2.80
N ARG A 40 -13.46 -7.85 -2.32
CA ARG A 40 -12.79 -7.62 -1.04
C ARG A 40 -11.39 -7.10 -1.32
N PHE A 41 -11.08 -5.94 -0.77
CA PHE A 41 -9.75 -5.35 -0.86
C PHE A 41 -9.02 -5.51 0.47
N ILE A 42 -7.79 -5.99 0.40
CA ILE A 42 -6.91 -6.20 1.54
C ILE A 42 -5.67 -5.35 1.30
N LEU A 43 -5.40 -4.43 2.21
CA LEU A 43 -4.23 -3.57 2.15
C LEU A 43 -3.15 -4.09 3.10
N TYR A 44 -1.99 -4.33 2.52
CA TYR A 44 -0.81 -4.82 3.18
C TYR A 44 0.23 -3.71 3.27
N PHE A 45 0.81 -3.54 4.45
CA PHE A 45 1.88 -2.60 4.70
C PHE A 45 2.96 -3.24 5.58
N ASP A 46 4.22 -3.01 5.21
CA ASP A 46 5.39 -3.51 5.92
C ASP A 46 5.77 -2.57 7.08
N GLY A 47 4.81 -2.36 7.98
CA GLY A 47 4.94 -1.54 9.17
C GLY A 47 3.79 -1.81 10.13
N ASN A 48 3.85 -1.23 11.33
CA ASN A 48 2.85 -1.54 12.38
C ASN A 48 1.45 -1.00 12.05
N SER A 49 1.37 0.13 11.35
CA SER A 49 0.12 0.76 10.95
C SER A 49 0.41 1.75 9.83
N LEU A 50 -0.53 1.86 8.88
CA LEU A 50 -0.39 2.79 7.78
C LEU A 50 -0.62 4.25 8.20
N ASP A 51 -1.48 4.52 9.19
CA ASP A 51 -1.82 5.88 9.63
C ASP A 51 -0.63 6.80 9.95
N PRO A 52 0.40 6.36 10.69
CA PRO A 52 1.60 7.18 10.95
C PRO A 52 2.60 7.22 9.78
N CYS A 53 2.35 6.52 8.67
CA CYS A 53 3.25 6.51 7.51
C CYS A 53 3.38 7.91 6.92
N GLN A 54 4.61 8.41 6.79
CA GLN A 54 4.89 9.73 6.22
C GLN A 54 4.83 9.68 4.69
N LEU A 55 3.87 10.41 4.12
CA LEU A 55 3.69 10.55 2.68
C LEU A 55 4.49 11.74 2.11
N ALA A 56 4.60 12.82 2.87
CA ALA A 56 5.46 13.97 2.60
C ALA A 56 5.93 14.61 3.93
N GLU A 57 6.76 15.65 3.85
CA GLU A 57 7.19 16.39 5.04
C GLU A 57 5.98 16.88 5.85
N ASN A 58 5.86 16.40 7.09
CA ASN A 58 4.74 16.69 8.01
C ASN A 58 3.34 16.29 7.51
N PHE A 59 3.24 15.36 6.55
CA PHE A 59 1.97 14.87 6.03
C PHE A 59 1.94 13.34 6.06
N THR A 60 1.02 12.78 6.84
CA THR A 60 0.87 11.33 7.04
C THR A 60 -0.32 10.75 6.28
N TYR A 61 -0.42 9.42 6.24
CA TYR A 61 -1.62 8.74 5.74
C TYR A 61 -2.88 9.09 6.56
N GLY A 62 -2.74 9.27 7.87
CA GLY A 62 -3.82 9.80 8.72
C GLY A 62 -4.29 11.18 8.25
N ASP A 63 -3.34 12.07 7.93
CA ASP A 63 -3.65 13.41 7.42
C ASP A 63 -4.30 13.37 6.03
N PHE A 64 -3.90 12.42 5.18
CA PHE A 64 -4.56 12.15 3.91
C PHE A 64 -6.05 11.81 4.08
N LYS A 65 -6.39 10.90 5.02
CA LYS A 65 -7.80 10.58 5.32
C LYS A 65 -8.58 11.78 5.86
N ASN A 66 -7.95 12.59 6.71
CA ASN A 66 -8.56 13.82 7.22
C ASN A 66 -8.86 14.81 6.08
N ARG A 67 -7.91 14.97 5.14
CA ARG A 67 -8.10 15.83 3.97
C ARG A 67 -9.22 15.35 3.06
N LEU A 68 -9.37 14.04 2.83
CA LEU A 68 -10.52 13.49 2.09
C LEU A 68 -11.85 13.85 2.75
N TYR A 69 -11.93 13.78 4.08
CA TYR A 69 -13.11 14.16 4.84
C TYR A 69 -13.43 15.66 4.67
N ASP A 70 -12.43 16.53 4.78
CA ASP A 70 -12.58 17.97 4.64
C ASP A 70 -12.97 18.39 3.20
N GLU A 71 -12.43 17.69 2.19
CA GLU A 71 -12.75 17.91 0.77
C GLU A 71 -14.06 17.23 0.32
N GLN A 72 -14.76 16.50 1.20
CA GLN A 72 -16.00 15.76 0.94
C GLN A 72 -15.88 14.63 -0.08
N GLU A 73 -14.70 14.00 -0.15
CA GLU A 73 -14.43 12.80 -0.98
C GLU A 73 -14.94 11.53 -0.28
N ILE A 74 -16.25 11.49 -0.02
CA ILE A 74 -16.91 10.50 0.84
C ILE A 74 -16.78 9.07 0.29
N ASP A 75 -16.94 8.88 -1.03
CA ASP A 75 -16.90 7.55 -1.64
C ASP A 75 -15.53 6.88 -1.43
N LEU A 76 -14.46 7.65 -1.65
CA LEU A 76 -13.10 7.17 -1.44
C LEU A 76 -12.82 6.94 0.05
N LEU A 77 -13.24 7.86 0.91
CA LEU A 77 -13.07 7.70 2.35
C LEU A 77 -13.79 6.45 2.88
N SER A 78 -15.02 6.21 2.46
CA SER A 78 -15.79 5.01 2.83
C SER A 78 -15.10 3.74 2.33
N PHE A 79 -14.62 3.73 1.09
CA PHE A 79 -13.84 2.62 0.57
C PHE A 79 -12.61 2.32 1.43
N LEU A 80 -11.81 3.35 1.77
CA LEU A 80 -10.61 3.17 2.61
C LEU A 80 -10.93 2.69 4.03
N GLN A 81 -12.13 2.98 4.55
CA GLN A 81 -12.60 2.47 5.85
C GLN A 81 -13.05 1.00 5.78
N GLU A 82 -13.48 0.53 4.61
CA GLU A 82 -13.94 -0.84 4.38
C GLU A 82 -12.79 -1.80 4.00
N ILE A 83 -11.69 -1.27 3.47
CA ILE A 83 -10.47 -2.05 3.20
C ILE A 83 -9.98 -2.71 4.49
N GLU A 84 -9.67 -4.00 4.39
CA GLU A 84 -9.05 -4.74 5.48
C GLU A 84 -7.55 -4.38 5.56
N ASP A 85 -7.13 -3.75 6.65
CA ASP A 85 -5.72 -3.48 6.93
C ASP A 85 -5.06 -4.71 7.59
N LYS A 86 -4.06 -5.28 6.90
CA LYS A 86 -3.24 -6.41 7.36
C LYS A 86 -1.80 -5.97 7.63
N SER A 87 -1.66 -4.99 8.52
CA SER A 87 -0.39 -4.50 9.05
C SER A 87 -0.09 -5.09 10.44
N PRO A 88 1.16 -5.53 10.73
CA PRO A 88 2.26 -5.71 9.78
C PRO A 88 2.03 -6.95 8.91
N PHE A 89 2.46 -6.87 7.65
CA PHE A 89 2.27 -7.95 6.67
C PHE A 89 2.67 -9.35 7.17
N ILE A 90 3.79 -9.44 7.89
CA ILE A 90 4.36 -10.72 8.35
C ILE A 90 3.44 -11.52 9.27
N ASP A 91 2.48 -10.86 9.94
CA ASP A 91 1.54 -11.55 10.84
C ASP A 91 0.44 -12.30 10.07
N TYR A 92 0.29 -12.02 8.77
CA TYR A 92 -0.80 -12.53 7.94
C TYR A 92 -0.33 -13.46 6.82
N ILE A 93 0.97 -13.71 6.71
CA ILE A 93 1.52 -14.68 5.76
C ILE A 93 1.49 -16.09 6.37
N SER A 94 1.08 -17.08 5.57
CA SER A 94 1.10 -18.46 6.02
C SER A 94 2.53 -19.01 6.11
N ASN A 95 2.76 -19.97 7.00
CA ASN A 95 4.08 -20.61 7.15
C ASN A 95 4.58 -21.26 5.85
N GLU A 96 3.69 -21.80 5.02
CA GLU A 96 4.05 -22.37 3.72
C GLU A 96 4.61 -21.29 2.78
N ARG A 97 3.98 -20.12 2.77
CA ARG A 97 4.42 -18.96 1.98
C ARG A 97 5.73 -18.34 2.51
N LEU A 98 6.01 -18.41 3.81
CA LEU A 98 7.30 -18.01 4.37
C LEU A 98 8.47 -18.86 3.84
N TYR A 99 8.24 -20.17 3.63
CA TYR A 99 9.24 -21.01 3.01
C TYR A 99 9.44 -20.67 1.53
N ASP A 100 8.35 -20.42 0.79
CA ASP A 100 8.44 -19.95 -0.60
C ASP A 100 9.24 -18.63 -0.71
N LEU A 101 9.09 -17.73 0.27
CA LEU A 101 9.87 -16.48 0.32
C LEU A 101 11.35 -16.69 0.61
N ALA A 102 11.70 -17.64 1.47
CA ALA A 102 13.10 -17.97 1.75
C ALA A 102 13.82 -18.49 0.50
N ASP A 103 13.08 -19.10 -0.43
CA ASP A 103 13.58 -19.55 -1.73
C ASP A 103 13.57 -18.44 -2.80
N LEU A 104 12.77 -17.39 -2.62
CA LEU A 104 12.74 -16.20 -3.47
C LEU A 104 13.92 -15.27 -3.12
N ALA A 105 14.99 -15.35 -3.92
CA ALA A 105 16.05 -14.35 -3.92
C ALA A 105 15.84 -13.36 -5.09
N PRO A 106 15.06 -12.27 -4.93
CA PRO A 106 14.86 -11.31 -6.00
C PRO A 106 16.20 -10.63 -6.35
N TYR A 107 16.71 -10.92 -7.54
CA TYR A 107 17.91 -10.26 -8.05
C TYR A 107 17.54 -8.97 -8.78
N PHE A 108 17.81 -7.83 -8.17
CA PHE A 108 17.73 -6.54 -8.83
C PHE A 108 19.12 -6.13 -9.32
N LYS A 109 19.30 -6.15 -10.65
CA LYS A 109 20.58 -5.76 -11.27
C LYS A 109 21.01 -4.37 -10.78
N ASP A 110 22.26 -4.27 -10.35
CA ASP A 110 22.90 -3.04 -9.86
C ASP A 110 22.31 -2.47 -8.54
N ARG A 111 21.55 -3.26 -7.77
CA ARG A 111 21.10 -2.88 -6.41
C ARG A 111 21.52 -3.92 -5.36
N PRO A 112 22.16 -3.51 -4.26
CA PRO A 112 22.31 -4.38 -3.09
C PRO A 112 20.93 -4.70 -2.51
N TYR A 113 20.75 -5.92 -2.02
CA TYR A 113 19.54 -6.33 -1.32
C TYR A 113 19.35 -5.47 -0.06
N ASP A 114 18.19 -4.84 0.07
CA ASP A 114 17.72 -4.05 1.20
C ASP A 114 16.44 -4.73 1.71
N ASN A 115 16.30 -4.92 3.03
CA ASN A 115 15.13 -5.60 3.62
C ASN A 115 13.80 -4.94 3.21
N ARG A 116 13.81 -3.64 2.88
CA ARG A 116 12.61 -2.95 2.37
C ARG A 116 12.19 -3.43 0.97
N MET A 117 13.04 -4.16 0.25
CA MET A 117 12.72 -4.75 -1.06
C MET A 117 11.86 -6.01 -0.94
N ASP A 118 11.63 -6.52 0.27
CA ASP A 118 10.80 -7.70 0.50
C ASP A 118 9.37 -7.46 0.00
N ILE A 119 8.86 -6.22 0.09
CA ILE A 119 7.54 -5.83 -0.43
C ILE A 119 7.31 -6.24 -1.90
N PHE A 120 8.36 -6.28 -2.73
CA PHE A 120 8.26 -6.73 -4.12
C PHE A 120 8.12 -8.26 -4.24
N SER A 121 8.90 -9.02 -3.47
CA SER A 121 8.79 -10.47 -3.41
C SER A 121 7.42 -10.90 -2.88
N LEU A 122 6.93 -10.18 -1.87
CA LEU A 122 5.63 -10.40 -1.26
C LEU A 122 4.48 -10.14 -2.23
N ALA A 123 4.50 -8.97 -2.89
CA ALA A 123 3.48 -8.64 -3.89
C ALA A 123 3.47 -9.65 -5.04
N TRP A 124 4.63 -10.14 -5.47
CA TRP A 124 4.70 -11.19 -6.48
C TRP A 124 4.08 -12.50 -5.96
N LEU A 125 4.47 -12.96 -4.76
CA LEU A 125 3.98 -14.22 -4.20
C LEU A 125 2.46 -14.24 -4.04
N GLU A 126 1.87 -13.12 -3.61
CA GLU A 126 0.43 -12.97 -3.41
C GLU A 126 -0.32 -12.54 -4.68
N SER A 127 0.37 -12.42 -5.83
CA SER A 127 -0.20 -11.86 -7.08
C SER A 127 -0.92 -10.52 -6.86
N GLY A 128 -0.36 -9.69 -5.98
CA GLY A 128 -0.95 -8.44 -5.52
C GLY A 128 -0.65 -7.24 -6.40
N ILE A 129 -1.48 -6.21 -6.25
CA ILE A 129 -1.32 -4.90 -6.88
C ILE A 129 -0.39 -4.08 -6.01
N MET A 130 0.74 -3.64 -6.56
CA MET A 130 1.64 -2.73 -5.85
C MET A 130 1.19 -1.28 -6.00
N LEU A 131 0.86 -0.63 -4.89
CA LEU A 131 0.52 0.78 -4.84
C LEU A 131 1.78 1.58 -4.52
N SER A 132 2.22 2.40 -5.47
CA SER A 132 3.41 3.26 -5.36
C SER A 132 3.06 4.68 -5.80
N LEU A 133 3.65 5.68 -5.16
CA LEU A 133 3.56 7.05 -5.66
C LEU A 133 4.50 7.21 -6.86
N ALA A 134 3.94 7.52 -8.04
CA ALA A 134 4.73 7.87 -9.22
C ALA A 134 5.36 9.26 -9.02
N SER A 135 6.58 9.30 -8.48
CA SER A 135 7.29 10.54 -8.14
C SER A 135 7.97 11.20 -9.35
#